data_AF-A0A5B7B1X8-F1
#
_entry.id   AF-A0A5B7B1X8-F1
#
_cell.length_a   1.000
_cell.length_b   1.000
_cell.length_c   1.000
_cell.angle_alpha   90.00
_cell.angle_beta   90.00
_cell.angle_gamma   90.00
#
_symmetry.space_group_name_H-M   'P 1'
#
loop_
_entity.id
_entity.type
_entity.pdbx_description
1 polymer ?
#
loop_
_entity_poly.entity_id
_entity_poly.type
_entity_poly.pdbx_seq_one_letter_code
_entity_poly.pdbx_strand_id
1 'polypeptide(L)'
;TTNFSFVIDSNGSTAYGDGLAFFLVPNPSSSLLVTKGGALGLPIDSGTINPSSDFVAVEFDTYYDNGWDPLPATSSPGTHVGININSLGSNASETWWSNITEWVDVGFSASTGGVVERNIVKSW
;
A
#
# COMPACT_ATOMS: atom_id res chain seq x y z
N THR A 1 -8.28 -16.89 -3.02
CA THR A 1 -7.47 -15.92 -3.78
C THR A 1 -8.17 -14.58 -3.72
N THR A 2 -7.43 -13.48 -3.56
CA THR A 2 -7.97 -12.13 -3.68
C THR A 2 -7.58 -11.57 -5.04
N ASN A 3 -8.48 -10.85 -5.69
CA ASN A 3 -8.21 -10.16 -6.95
C ASN A 3 -8.88 -8.80 -6.88
N PHE A 4 -8.13 -7.77 -7.21
CA PHE A 4 -8.62 -6.42 -7.29
C PHE A 4 -7.91 -5.72 -8.43
N SER A 5 -8.54 -4.65 -8.91
CA SER A 5 -7.93 -3.73 -9.85
C SER A 5 -8.02 -2.34 -9.22
N PHE A 6 -7.03 -1.50 -9.47
CA PHE A 6 -7.04 -0.11 -9.01
C PHE A 6 -6.35 0.78 -10.05
N VAL A 7 -6.52 2.10 -9.90
CA VAL A 7 -5.84 3.15 -10.66
C VAL A 7 -5.26 4.14 -9.67
N ILE A 8 -4.03 4.56 -9.93
CA ILE A 8 -3.42 5.73 -9.28
C ILE A 8 -3.22 6.75 -10.39
N ASP A 9 -3.76 7.95 -10.19
CA ASP A 9 -3.70 9.02 -11.17
C ASP A 9 -3.36 10.35 -10.48
N SER A 10 -2.32 11.01 -10.97
CA SER A 10 -1.88 12.32 -10.49
C SER A 10 -2.69 13.49 -11.08
N ASN A 11 -3.64 13.19 -11.97
CA ASN A 11 -4.39 14.13 -12.79
C ASN A 11 -3.45 15.04 -13.62
N GLY A 12 -2.43 14.42 -14.23
CA GLY A 12 -1.39 15.10 -14.99
C GLY A 12 -0.40 15.93 -14.15
N SER A 13 -0.49 15.88 -12.82
CA SER A 13 0.49 16.53 -11.94
C SER A 13 1.82 15.79 -11.97
N THR A 14 2.92 16.55 -11.97
CA THR A 14 4.28 16.02 -11.77
C THR A 14 4.67 15.94 -10.29
N ALA A 15 3.86 16.52 -9.40
CA ALA A 15 3.98 16.38 -7.95
C ALA A 15 2.85 15.46 -7.47
N TYR A 16 3.19 14.23 -7.10
CA TYR A 16 2.26 13.19 -6.69
C TYR A 16 2.87 12.30 -5.60
N GLY A 17 2.02 11.53 -4.94
CA GLY A 17 2.33 10.63 -3.85
C GLY A 17 1.08 10.32 -3.03
N ASP A 18 1.12 9.43 -2.04
CA ASP A 18 2.29 8.62 -1.65
C ASP A 18 2.17 7.19 -2.18
N GLY A 19 0.98 6.59 -2.18
CA GLY A 19 0.76 5.26 -2.76
C GLY A 19 -0.52 4.59 -2.26
N LEU A 20 -0.61 3.28 -2.43
CA LEU A 20 -1.71 2.44 -1.96
C LEU A 20 -1.16 1.17 -1.30
N ALA A 21 -1.76 0.72 -0.19
CA ALA A 21 -1.42 -0.56 0.43
C ALA A 21 -2.66 -1.44 0.63
N PHE A 22 -2.53 -2.72 0.29
CA PHE A 22 -3.43 -3.78 0.74
C PHE A 22 -2.81 -4.48 1.94
N PHE A 23 -3.50 -4.54 3.07
CA PHE A 23 -2.92 -5.06 4.31
C PHE A 23 -3.84 -6.00 5.09
N LEU A 24 -3.21 -6.81 5.93
CA LEU A 24 -3.85 -7.67 6.90
C LEU A 24 -3.37 -7.25 8.29
N VAL A 25 -4.31 -7.06 9.21
CA VAL A 25 -4.07 -6.72 10.62
C VAL A 25 -4.91 -7.65 11.51
N PRO A 26 -4.40 -8.14 12.65
CA PRO A 26 -5.21 -8.88 13.62
C PRO A 26 -6.39 -8.03 14.10
N ASN A 27 -7.51 -8.70 14.35
CA ASN A 27 -8.80 -8.13 14.78
C ASN A 27 -8.66 -6.77 15.51
N PRO A 28 -9.23 -5.66 14.98
CA PRO A 28 -9.06 -4.33 15.54
C PRO A 28 -9.88 -4.16 16.83
N SER A 29 -9.46 -4.79 17.91
CA SER A 29 -10.06 -4.59 19.24
C SER A 29 -9.59 -3.28 19.90
N SER A 30 -8.63 -2.58 19.29
CA SER A 30 -8.10 -1.27 19.70
C SER A 30 -8.08 -0.27 18.53
N SER A 31 -8.01 1.02 18.86
CA SER A 31 -7.74 2.08 17.87
C SER A 31 -6.33 1.87 17.32
N LEU A 32 -6.22 1.31 16.12
CA LEU A 32 -4.94 1.20 15.40
C LEU A 32 -4.36 2.60 15.21
N LEU A 33 -3.12 2.80 15.66
CA LEU A 33 -2.37 4.01 15.32
C LEU A 33 -1.86 3.84 13.89
N VAL A 34 -2.48 4.57 12.98
CA VAL A 34 -2.09 4.59 11.56
C VAL A 34 -1.39 5.91 11.25
N THR A 35 -0.38 5.84 10.38
CA THR A 35 0.38 7.03 9.95
C THR A 35 0.05 7.37 8.49
N LYS A 36 -0.17 8.66 8.21
CA LYS A 36 -0.45 9.19 6.86
C LYS A 36 0.84 9.39 6.04
N GLY A 37 0.70 9.72 4.76
CA GLY A 37 1.84 10.01 3.88
C GLY A 37 2.47 8.72 3.36
N GLY A 38 3.80 8.70 3.20
CA GLY A 38 4.62 7.51 2.86
C GLY A 38 4.46 6.29 3.77
N ALA A 39 3.79 6.42 4.92
CA ALA A 39 3.38 5.26 5.71
C ALA A 39 2.12 4.55 5.19
N LEU A 40 1.49 5.07 4.13
CA LEU A 40 0.35 4.49 3.40
C LEU A 40 -0.86 4.12 4.27
N GLY A 41 -1.01 4.74 5.45
CA GLY A 41 -2.06 4.41 6.40
C GLY A 41 -1.83 3.10 7.16
N LEU A 42 -0.62 2.54 7.11
CA LEU A 42 -0.26 1.30 7.80
C LEU A 42 -0.17 1.50 9.33
N PRO A 43 -0.30 0.41 10.13
CA PRO A 43 -0.21 0.44 11.59
C PRO A 43 1.20 0.77 12.10
N ILE A 44 1.61 2.02 11.93
CA ILE A 44 2.91 2.57 12.29
C ILE A 44 2.66 3.74 13.25
N ASP A 45 3.46 3.81 14.31
CA ASP A 45 3.49 4.96 15.21
C ASP A 45 4.32 6.09 14.59
N SER A 46 3.70 7.25 14.36
CA SER A 46 4.36 8.39 13.68
C SER A 46 5.50 9.02 14.49
N GLY A 47 5.56 8.81 15.81
CA GLY A 47 6.60 9.35 16.68
C GLY A 47 7.85 8.48 16.72
N THR A 48 7.72 7.17 16.50
CA THR A 48 8.82 6.20 16.61
C THR A 48 9.15 5.46 15.32
N ILE A 49 8.26 5.51 14.32
CA ILE A 49 8.34 4.76 13.05
C ILE A 49 8.37 3.23 13.26
N ASN A 50 7.87 2.78 14.42
CA ASN A 50 7.73 1.36 14.75
C ASN A 50 6.29 0.87 14.48
N PRO A 51 6.09 -0.44 14.26
CA PRO A 51 4.76 -1.02 14.16
C PRO A 51 3.95 -0.80 15.45
N SER A 52 2.74 -0.27 15.31
CA SER A 52 1.77 -0.11 16.39
C SER A 52 0.87 -1.36 16.54
N SER A 53 0.86 -2.22 15.53
CA SER A 53 0.21 -3.53 15.51
C SER A 53 0.96 -4.46 14.55
N ASP A 54 0.74 -5.76 14.67
CA ASP A 54 1.22 -6.70 13.66
C ASP A 54 0.45 -6.46 12.36
N PHE A 55 1.17 -6.40 11.24
CA PHE A 55 0.58 -6.33 9.92
C PHE A 55 1.48 -6.97 8.86
N VAL A 56 0.84 -7.42 7.79
CA VAL A 56 1.51 -7.64 6.51
C VAL A 56 0.82 -6.80 5.46
N ALA A 57 1.59 -6.23 4.54
CA ALA A 57 1.05 -5.41 3.47
C ALA A 57 1.71 -5.73 2.13
N VAL A 58 0.96 -5.46 1.06
CA VAL A 58 1.47 -5.27 -0.28
C VAL A 58 1.25 -3.81 -0.62
N GLU A 59 2.34 -3.08 -0.83
CA GLU A 59 2.32 -1.65 -1.17
C GLU A 59 2.59 -1.42 -2.65
N PHE A 60 1.96 -0.37 -3.17
CA PHE A 60 2.19 0.22 -4.47
C PHE A 60 2.62 1.66 -4.20
N ASP A 61 3.92 1.83 -3.99
CA ASP A 61 4.53 3.08 -3.58
C ASP A 61 4.91 3.93 -4.80
N THR A 62 4.46 5.18 -4.77
CA THR A 62 4.62 6.14 -5.86
C THR A 62 5.52 7.31 -5.49
N TYR A 63 6.04 7.36 -4.27
CA TYR A 63 6.84 8.46 -3.77
C TYR A 63 8.04 7.96 -2.96
N TYR A 64 9.24 8.34 -3.36
CA TYR A 64 10.45 7.94 -2.65
C TYR A 64 10.64 8.71 -1.33
N ASP A 65 10.61 7.99 -0.22
CA ASP A 65 10.96 8.44 1.10
C ASP A 65 12.34 7.96 1.56
N ASN A 66 13.20 8.94 1.83
CA ASN A 66 14.55 8.65 2.30
C ASN A 66 14.54 8.08 3.72
N GLY A 67 14.83 6.79 3.84
CA GLY A 67 15.07 6.12 5.13
C GLY A 67 14.50 4.71 5.20
N TRP A 68 13.46 4.41 4.43
CA TRP A 68 12.85 3.07 4.39
C TRP A 68 12.62 2.55 2.97
N ASP A 69 12.57 3.42 1.97
CA ASP A 69 12.38 2.97 0.60
C ASP A 69 13.65 2.36 0.00
N PRO A 70 13.48 1.40 -0.92
CA PRO A 70 14.59 0.89 -1.72
C PRO A 70 15.28 2.05 -2.43
N LEU A 71 16.62 2.07 -2.36
CA LEU A 71 17.38 3.06 -3.09
C LEU A 71 17.02 2.98 -4.58
N PRO A 72 16.70 4.12 -5.22
CA PRO A 72 16.48 4.11 -6.65
C PRO A 72 17.77 3.62 -7.30
N ALA A 73 17.70 2.56 -8.10
CA ALA A 73 18.77 2.29 -9.06
C ALA A 73 18.98 3.58 -9.87
N THR A 74 20.19 3.82 -10.40
CA THR A 74 20.55 5.08 -11.07
C THR A 74 19.64 5.46 -12.27
N SER A 75 18.71 4.59 -12.66
CA SER A 75 17.66 4.78 -13.65
C SER A 75 16.22 4.59 -13.13
N SER A 76 16.00 4.27 -11.85
CA SER A 76 14.69 3.96 -11.27
C SER A 76 14.01 5.21 -10.70
N PRO A 77 12.70 5.41 -10.91
CA PRO A 77 11.93 6.55 -10.38
C PRO A 77 11.70 6.52 -8.86
N GLY A 78 12.20 5.50 -8.13
CA GLY A 78 11.95 5.31 -6.70
C GLY A 78 10.59 4.65 -6.39
N THR A 79 9.70 4.58 -7.38
CA THR A 79 8.42 3.88 -7.28
C THR A 79 8.62 2.37 -7.29
N HIS A 80 7.87 1.66 -6.45
CA HIS A 80 8.04 0.23 -6.29
C HIS A 80 6.76 -0.47 -5.84
N VAL A 81 6.70 -1.78 -6.07
CA VAL A 81 5.76 -2.66 -5.37
C VAL A 81 6.53 -3.38 -4.30
N GLY A 82 5.98 -3.39 -3.09
CA GLY A 82 6.65 -3.89 -1.90
C GLY A 82 5.82 -4.88 -1.09
N ILE A 83 6.49 -5.71 -0.30
CA ILE A 83 5.88 -6.56 0.73
C ILE A 83 6.43 -6.11 2.08
N ASN A 84 5.55 -5.62 2.94
CA ASN A 84 5.92 -5.14 4.27
C ASN A 84 5.51 -6.15 5.33
N ILE A 85 6.39 -6.39 6.31
CA ILE A 85 6.12 -7.20 7.50
C ILE A 85 6.50 -6.37 8.72
N ASN A 86 5.51 -5.80 9.41
CA ASN A 86 5.71 -5.02 10.63
C ASN A 86 6.69 -3.83 10.49
N SER A 87 6.87 -3.25 9.30
CA SER A 87 7.78 -2.13 9.04
C SER A 87 7.35 -1.32 7.83
N LEU A 88 7.83 -0.07 7.73
CA LEU A 88 7.75 0.70 6.49
C LEU A 88 8.70 0.17 5.43
N GLY A 89 9.93 -0.19 5.84
CA GLY A 89 10.88 -0.81 4.93
C GLY A 89 10.34 -2.14 4.40
N SER A 90 10.25 -2.26 3.09
CA SER A 90 9.84 -3.48 2.40
C SER A 90 10.80 -4.63 2.66
N ASN A 91 10.27 -5.80 3.02
CA ASN A 91 11.05 -7.05 3.13
C ASN A 91 11.47 -7.59 1.76
N ALA A 92 10.66 -7.33 0.74
CA ALA A 92 10.96 -7.60 -0.66
C ALA A 92 10.26 -6.53 -1.50
N SER A 93 10.93 -6.03 -2.53
CA SER A 93 10.38 -5.02 -3.42
C SER A 93 10.93 -5.13 -4.83
N GLU A 94 10.17 -4.63 -5.79
CA GLU A 94 10.55 -4.53 -7.19
C GLU A 94 10.21 -3.15 -7.74
N THR A 95 11.04 -2.63 -8.64
CA THR A 95 10.75 -1.34 -9.30
C THR A 95 9.46 -1.44 -10.09
N TRP A 96 8.55 -0.48 -9.87
CA TRP A 96 7.27 -0.44 -10.55
C TRP A 96 7.27 0.65 -11.62
N TRP A 97 7.44 0.24 -12.88
CA TRP A 97 7.47 1.12 -14.04
C TRP A 97 6.07 1.56 -14.47
N SER A 98 5.41 2.34 -13.62
CA SER A 98 4.08 2.87 -13.88
C SER A 98 4.14 4.25 -14.51
N ASN A 99 3.36 4.45 -15.57
CA ASN A 99 3.02 5.78 -16.03
C ASN A 99 1.71 6.21 -15.36
N ILE A 100 1.82 6.95 -14.25
CA ILE A 100 0.69 7.42 -13.43
C ILE A 100 -0.13 8.52 -14.16
N THR A 101 0.23 8.88 -15.39
CA THR A 101 -0.41 9.99 -16.14
C THR A 101 -1.53 9.57 -17.12
N GLU A 102 -1.96 8.29 -17.21
CA GLU A 102 -2.99 7.79 -18.16
C GLU A 102 -4.13 6.95 -17.49
N TRP A 103 -5.33 6.82 -18.12
CA TRP A 103 -6.62 6.39 -17.50
C TRP A 103 -7.19 5.00 -17.90
N VAL A 104 -7.91 4.30 -16.98
CA VAL A 104 -8.91 3.19 -17.21
C VAL A 104 -9.91 3.01 -16.00
N ASP A 105 -10.97 2.17 -16.13
CA ASP A 105 -12.02 1.89 -15.10
C ASP A 105 -11.65 0.83 -14.04
N VAL A 106 -12.25 0.90 -12.82
CA VAL A 106 -11.97 -0.04 -11.71
C VAL A 106 -13.06 -0.29 -10.67
N GLY A 107 -13.07 -1.50 -10.08
CA GLY A 107 -14.02 -1.95 -9.04
C GLY A 107 -13.53 -3.18 -8.25
N PHE A 108 -14.34 -3.62 -7.27
CA PHE A 108 -14.03 -4.78 -6.41
C PHE A 108 -14.77 -6.04 -6.89
N SER A 109 -14.13 -7.22 -6.77
CA SER A 109 -14.76 -8.52 -7.04
C SER A 109 -14.43 -9.52 -5.92
N ALA A 110 -15.42 -10.32 -5.53
CA ALA A 110 -15.24 -11.40 -4.55
C ALA A 110 -16.17 -12.58 -4.88
N SER A 111 -15.82 -13.79 -4.46
CA SER A 111 -16.61 -15.00 -4.70
C SER A 111 -16.52 -15.97 -3.52
N THR A 112 -17.58 -16.77 -3.31
CA THR A 112 -17.59 -17.89 -2.37
C THR A 112 -17.86 -19.21 -3.12
N GLY A 113 -17.50 -20.34 -2.52
CA GLY A 113 -17.70 -21.69 -3.07
C GLY A 113 -18.74 -22.48 -2.28
N GLY A 114 -18.48 -23.77 -1.99
CA GLY A 114 -19.35 -24.60 -1.14
C GLY A 114 -19.43 -24.20 0.34
N VAL A 115 -18.90 -23.04 0.72
CA VAL A 115 -18.80 -22.50 2.10
C VAL A 115 -19.15 -21.01 2.11
N VAL A 116 -19.42 -20.43 3.29
CA VAL A 116 -19.96 -19.06 3.45
C VAL A 116 -18.98 -18.13 4.17
N GLU A 117 -18.78 -16.94 3.62
CA GLU A 117 -18.10 -15.80 4.27
C GLU A 117 -18.74 -14.47 3.83
N ARG A 118 -18.38 -13.36 4.51
CA ARG A 118 -18.79 -12.00 4.13
C ARG A 118 -17.60 -11.24 3.53
N ASN A 119 -17.78 -10.74 2.32
CA ASN A 119 -16.84 -9.84 1.66
C ASN A 119 -17.36 -8.40 1.84
N ILE A 120 -16.74 -7.62 2.73
CA ILE A 120 -17.20 -6.28 3.10
C ILE A 120 -16.08 -5.27 2.80
N VAL A 121 -16.34 -4.34 1.88
CA VAL A 121 -15.53 -3.13 1.72
C VAL A 121 -15.94 -2.16 2.84
N LYS A 122 -15.07 -1.95 3.83
CA LYS A 122 -15.39 -1.11 5.01
C LYS A 122 -15.30 0.39 4.73
N SER A 123 -14.54 0.79 3.71
CA SER A 123 -14.42 2.15 3.21
C SER A 123 -13.84 2.12 1.81
N TRP A 124 -14.27 3.05 0.96
CA TRP A 124 -13.60 3.43 -0.28
C TRP A 124 -13.53 4.95 -0.34
#